data_AF-A0A3M1AG63-F1
#
_entry.id   AF-A0A3M1AG63-F1
#
_cell.length_a   1.000
_cell.length_b   1.000
_cell.length_c   1.000
_cell.angle_alpha   90.00
_cell.angle_beta   90.00
_cell.angle_gamma   90.00
#
_symmetry.space_group_name_H-M   'P 1'
#
loop_
_entity.id
_entity.type
_entity.pdbx_description
1 polymer ?
#
loop_
_entity_poly.entity_id
_entity_poly.type
_entity_poly.pdbx_seq_one_letter_code
_entity_poly.pdbx_strand_id
1 'polypeptide(L)'
;MAYLQILQHIRQLSGELEHRGSGTRQEYAAHEYCRKTLASLGLSAHWETFYSPASAYRPFILASAFMIIAYAVFYFVNFMAGLLFGLVTLYSAFSELLFKPGPLTWILPRKKSQNVWGVVRAKIK
;
A
#
# COMPACT_ATOMS: atom_id res chain seq x y z
N MET A 1 -8.88 32.98 -4.61
CA MET A 1 -8.94 32.38 -3.26
C MET A 1 -8.81 30.85 -3.29
N ALA A 2 -9.57 30.11 -4.10
CA ALA A 2 -9.49 28.64 -4.16
C ALA A 2 -8.08 28.07 -4.47
N TYR A 3 -7.32 28.72 -5.36
CA TYR A 3 -5.95 28.31 -5.69
C TYR A 3 -5.00 28.29 -4.47
N LEU A 4 -5.10 29.30 -3.59
CA LEU A 4 -4.29 29.36 -2.37
C LEU A 4 -4.65 28.25 -1.39
N GLN A 5 -5.94 27.88 -1.31
CA GLN A 5 -6.41 26.76 -0.47
C GLN A 5 -5.87 25.42 -0.97
N ILE A 6 -5.84 25.19 -2.30
CA ILE A 6 -5.25 23.98 -2.89
C ILE A 6 -3.76 23.89 -2.56
N LEU A 7 -3.00 24.97 -2.75
CA LEU A 7 -1.57 25.00 -2.39
C LEU A 7 -1.35 24.74 -0.90
N GLN A 8 -2.24 25.21 -0.03
CA GLN A 8 -2.19 24.91 1.40
C GLN A 8 -2.41 23.43 1.69
N HIS A 9 -3.39 22.78 1.05
CA HIS A 9 -3.60 21.33 1.19
C HIS A 9 -2.39 20.53 0.70
N ILE A 10 -1.78 20.92 -0.42
CA ILE A 10 -0.55 20.29 -0.94
C ILE A 10 0.59 20.46 0.06
N ARG A 11 0.81 21.68 0.59
CA ARG A 11 1.85 21.93 1.60
C ARG A 11 1.64 21.07 2.86
N GLN A 12 0.41 20.98 3.35
CA GLN A 12 0.08 20.17 4.52
C GLN A 12 0.35 18.69 4.27
N LEU A 13 -0.14 18.13 3.15
CA LEU A 13 -0.09 16.69 2.88
C LEU A 13 1.26 16.20 2.34
N SER A 14 2.02 17.04 1.65
CA SER A 14 3.28 16.66 0.99
C SER A 14 4.51 17.30 1.63
N GLY A 15 4.34 18.36 2.41
CA GLY A 15 5.42 19.03 3.13
C GLY A 15 5.42 18.69 4.61
N GLU A 16 4.38 19.11 5.33
CA GLU A 16 4.36 18.99 6.80
C GLU A 16 4.08 17.55 7.28
N LEU A 17 3.21 16.83 6.57
CA LEU A 17 2.87 15.43 6.85
C LEU A 17 3.66 14.46 5.96
N GLU A 18 4.98 14.68 5.83
CA GLU A 18 5.95 14.02 4.93
C GLU A 18 5.61 12.58 4.44
N HIS A 19 6.37 11.56 4.84
CA HIS A 19 6.22 10.21 4.27
C HIS A 19 4.98 9.50 4.84
N ARG A 20 3.98 9.28 4.00
CA ARG A 20 2.68 8.64 4.34
C ARG A 20 2.66 7.15 4.01
N GLY A 21 3.65 6.42 4.51
CA GLY A 21 3.70 4.95 4.34
C GLY A 21 2.48 4.27 5.00
N SER A 22 2.05 3.12 4.48
CA SER A 22 0.86 2.43 4.97
C SER A 22 1.00 1.96 6.43
N GLY A 23 -0.03 2.23 7.24
CA GLY A 23 -0.10 1.92 8.66
C GLY A 23 0.88 2.72 9.53
N THR A 24 1.27 3.92 9.10
CA THR A 24 2.14 4.84 9.86
C THR A 24 1.34 5.88 10.64
N ARG A 25 1.97 6.51 11.66
CA ARG A 25 1.33 7.63 12.37
C ARG A 25 1.09 8.84 11.46
N GLN A 26 1.96 9.03 10.48
CA GLN A 26 1.87 10.08 9.48
C GLN A 26 0.69 9.84 8.53
N GLU A 27 0.50 8.59 8.07
CA GLU A 27 -0.69 8.22 7.31
C GLU A 27 -1.97 8.50 8.12
N TYR A 28 -2.00 8.15 9.40
CA TYR A 28 -3.14 8.44 10.27
C TYR A 28 -3.42 9.95 10.38
N ALA A 29 -2.38 10.76 10.62
CA ALA A 29 -2.50 12.21 10.72
C ALA A 29 -3.00 12.85 9.41
N ALA A 30 -2.53 12.37 8.26
CA ALA A 30 -3.01 12.80 6.96
C ALA A 30 -4.48 12.45 6.72
N HIS A 31 -4.92 11.26 7.12
CA HIS A 31 -6.32 10.87 7.02
C HIS A 31 -7.20 11.71 7.95
N GLU A 32 -6.74 12.02 9.16
CA GLU A 32 -7.47 12.88 10.08
C GLU A 32 -7.59 14.32 9.55
N TYR A 33 -6.54 14.83 8.91
CA TYR A 33 -6.59 16.09 8.19
C TYR A 33 -7.66 16.07 7.09
N CYS A 34 -7.64 15.07 6.21
CA CYS A 34 -8.64 14.90 5.16
C CYS A 34 -10.07 14.80 5.71
N ARG A 35 -10.26 14.07 6.82
CA ARG A 35 -11.57 13.90 7.46
C ARG A 35 -12.11 15.24 7.94
N LYS A 36 -11.28 16.04 8.63
CA LYS A 36 -11.63 17.38 9.09
C LYS A 36 -11.93 18.31 7.92
N THR A 37 -11.12 18.26 6.86
CA THR A 37 -11.35 19.06 5.65
C THR A 37 -12.69 18.72 5.01
N LEU A 38 -12.99 17.44 4.77
CA LEU A 38 -14.28 17.00 4.21
C LEU A 38 -15.47 17.43 5.09
N ALA A 39 -15.36 17.28 6.40
CA ALA A 39 -16.40 17.71 7.33
C ALA A 39 -16.62 19.23 7.30
N SER A 40 -15.55 20.02 7.19
CA SER A 40 -15.63 21.49 7.07
C SER A 40 -16.32 21.97 5.79
N LEU A 41 -16.33 21.13 4.75
CA LEU A 41 -17.07 21.35 3.50
C LEU A 41 -18.54 20.92 3.58
N GLY A 42 -19.02 20.48 4.76
CA GLY A 42 -20.39 20.00 4.96
C GLY A 42 -20.65 18.59 4.42
N LEU A 43 -19.60 17.84 4.06
CA LEU A 43 -19.72 16.46 3.59
C LEU A 43 -19.81 15.49 4.77
N SER A 44 -20.55 14.40 4.60
CA SER A 44 -20.51 13.28 5.55
C SER A 44 -19.18 12.54 5.37
N ALA A 45 -18.24 12.81 6.27
CA ALA A 45 -16.90 12.24 6.24
C ALA A 45 -16.87 10.88 6.98
N HIS A 46 -16.48 9.83 6.27
CA HIS A 46 -16.43 8.46 6.78
C HIS A 46 -14.98 8.01 6.97
N TRP A 47 -14.77 7.19 7.99
CA TRP A 47 -13.51 6.54 8.29
C TRP A 47 -13.68 5.03 8.15
N GLU A 48 -12.84 4.41 7.32
CA GLU A 48 -12.88 2.98 7.06
C GLU A 48 -11.52 2.37 7.39
N THR A 49 -11.47 1.40 8.31
CA THR A 49 -10.21 0.75 8.68
C THR A 49 -10.09 -0.62 8.04
N PHE A 50 -8.89 -0.95 7.55
CA PHE A 50 -8.57 -2.25 6.97
C PHE A 50 -7.12 -2.66 7.27
N TYR A 51 -6.75 -3.89 6.96
CA TYR A 51 -5.37 -4.36 7.08
C TYR A 51 -4.69 -4.40 5.71
N SER A 52 -3.59 -3.66 5.56
CA SER A 52 -2.80 -3.60 4.33
C SER A 52 -1.36 -4.09 4.55
N PRO A 53 -0.66 -4.51 3.48
CA PRO A 53 0.79 -4.67 3.53
C PRO A 53 1.45 -3.39 4.01
N ALA A 54 2.42 -3.49 4.91
CA ALA A 54 3.11 -2.32 5.47
C ALA A 54 3.98 -1.57 4.45
N SER A 55 4.26 -2.17 3.29
CA SER A 55 5.08 -1.59 2.23
C SER A 55 4.83 -2.33 0.92
N ALA A 56 4.68 -1.58 -0.17
CA ALA A 56 4.60 -2.12 -1.53
C ALA A 56 5.92 -2.74 -2.02
N TYR A 57 7.06 -2.44 -1.39
CA TYR A 57 8.38 -2.89 -1.84
C TYR A 57 8.85 -4.18 -1.16
N ARG A 58 8.32 -4.50 0.02
CA ARG A 58 8.70 -5.72 0.76
C ARG A 58 8.48 -7.02 -0.01
N PRO A 59 7.36 -7.21 -0.76
CA PRO A 59 7.20 -8.40 -1.59
C PRO A 59 8.33 -8.59 -2.60
N PHE A 60 8.77 -7.50 -3.24
CA PHE A 60 9.83 -7.55 -4.25
C PHE A 60 11.21 -7.78 -3.65
N ILE A 61 11.52 -7.18 -2.49
CA ILE A 61 12.77 -7.45 -1.76
C ILE A 61 12.85 -8.94 -1.40
N LEU A 62 11.75 -9.50 -0.90
CA LEU A 62 11.67 -10.90 -0.53
C LEU A 62 11.77 -11.82 -1.75
N ALA A 63 11.08 -11.48 -2.84
CA ALA A 63 11.16 -12.22 -4.10
C ALA A 63 12.59 -12.25 -4.67
N SER A 64 13.29 -11.12 -4.66
CA SER A 64 14.69 -11.05 -5.10
C SER A 64 15.59 -11.95 -4.25
N ALA A 65 15.45 -11.92 -2.92
CA ALA A 65 16.21 -12.81 -2.03
C ALA A 65 15.91 -14.29 -2.30
N PHE A 66 14.64 -14.65 -2.48
CA PHE A 66 14.23 -16.02 -2.75
C PHE A 66 14.67 -16.51 -4.12
N MET A 67 14.74 -15.62 -5.12
CA MET A 67 15.27 -15.97 -6.45
C MET A 67 16.77 -16.31 -6.38
N ILE A 68 17.55 -15.59 -5.57
CA ILE A 68 18.97 -15.92 -5.34
C ILE A 68 19.08 -17.30 -4.66
N ILE A 69 18.23 -17.60 -3.69
CA ILE A 69 18.19 -18.92 -3.03
C ILE A 69 17.78 -20.00 -4.04
N ALA A 70 16.77 -19.76 -4.88
CA ALA A 70 16.34 -20.69 -5.92
C ALA A 70 17.46 -21.01 -6.90
N TYR A 71 18.23 -20.00 -7.32
CA TYR A 71 19.42 -20.18 -8.15
C TYR A 71 20.47 -21.05 -7.46
N ALA A 72 20.77 -20.80 -6.18
CA ALA A 72 21.72 -21.63 -5.43
C ALA A 72 21.23 -23.09 -5.30
N VAL A 73 19.95 -23.32 -4.99
CA VAL A 73 19.36 -24.66 -4.89
C VAL A 73 19.43 -25.39 -6.23
N PHE A 74 19.13 -24.68 -7.33
CA PHE A 74 19.17 -25.22 -8.68
C PHE A 74 20.56 -25.78 -9.04
N TYR A 75 21.62 -25.02 -8.75
CA TYR A 75 22.99 -25.39 -9.13
C TYR A 75 23.66 -26.34 -8.15
N PHE A 76 23.45 -26.19 -6.84
CA PHE A 76 24.25 -26.88 -5.83
C PHE A 76 23.52 -28.02 -5.11
N VAL A 77 22.19 -28.12 -5.23
CA VAL A 77 21.40 -29.09 -4.46
C VAL A 77 20.59 -29.99 -5.36
N ASN A 78 19.63 -29.41 -6.10
CA ASN A 78 18.74 -30.15 -6.99
C ASN A 78 18.09 -29.20 -8.00
N PHE A 79 18.32 -29.48 -9.28
CA PHE A 79 17.79 -28.71 -10.41
C PHE A 79 16.26 -28.53 -10.35
N MET A 80 15.51 -29.62 -10.12
CA MET A 80 14.04 -29.58 -10.07
C MET A 80 13.54 -28.75 -8.89
N ALA A 81 14.13 -28.90 -7.71
CA ALA A 81 13.76 -28.15 -6.52
C ALA A 81 14.01 -26.65 -6.71
N GLY A 82 15.16 -26.28 -7.26
CA GLY A 82 15.50 -24.88 -7.54
C GLY A 82 14.59 -24.25 -8.59
N LEU A 83 14.29 -24.97 -9.68
CA LEU A 83 13.36 -24.53 -10.72
C LEU A 83 11.97 -24.28 -10.14
N LEU A 84 11.40 -25.25 -9.41
CA LEU A 84 10.07 -25.11 -8.81
C LEU A 84 10.03 -23.95 -7.81
N PHE A 85 11.05 -23.80 -6.96
CA PHE A 85 11.13 -22.70 -6.01
C PHE A 85 11.22 -21.33 -6.70
N GLY A 86 12.00 -21.24 -7.79
CA GLY A 86 12.09 -20.05 -8.63
C GLY A 86 10.76 -19.70 -9.29
N LEU A 87 10.05 -20.69 -9.84
CA LEU A 87 8.73 -20.49 -10.45
C LEU A 87 7.68 -20.01 -9.44
N VAL A 88 7.65 -20.58 -8.23
CA VAL A 88 6.76 -20.13 -7.15
C VAL A 88 7.07 -18.69 -6.75
N THR A 89 8.36 -18.35 -6.63
CA THR A 89 8.81 -16.99 -6.31
C THR A 89 8.39 -16.00 -7.40
N LEU A 90 8.59 -16.36 -8.67
CA LEU A 90 8.21 -15.55 -9.82
C LEU A 90 6.69 -15.36 -9.90
N TYR A 91 5.91 -16.43 -9.76
CA TYR A 91 4.46 -16.39 -9.69
C TYR A 91 3.97 -15.44 -8.60
N SER A 92 4.60 -15.49 -7.42
CA SER A 92 4.23 -14.61 -6.32
C SER A 92 4.54 -13.13 -6.62
N ALA A 93 5.66 -12.83 -7.26
CA ALA A 93 6.02 -11.46 -7.64
C ALA A 93 5.08 -10.90 -8.72
N PHE A 94 4.72 -11.71 -9.73
CA PHE A 94 3.73 -11.32 -10.74
C PHE A 94 2.33 -11.14 -10.15
N SER A 95 1.94 -11.99 -9.21
CA SER A 95 0.66 -11.85 -8.50
C SER A 95 0.59 -10.50 -7.77
N GLU A 96 1.67 -10.08 -7.12
CA GLU A 96 1.74 -8.76 -6.47
C GLU A 96 1.56 -7.61 -7.48
N LEU A 97 2.20 -7.68 -8.66
CA LEU A 97 2.02 -6.68 -9.73
C LEU A 97 0.57 -6.60 -10.24
N LEU A 98 -0.17 -7.71 -10.15
CA LEU A 98 -1.59 -7.80 -10.51
C LEU A 98 -2.53 -7.52 -9.33
N PHE A 99 -1.99 -7.08 -8.18
CA PHE A 99 -2.74 -6.88 -6.93
C PHE A 99 -3.51 -8.13 -6.47
N LYS A 100 -2.98 -9.31 -6.77
CA LYS A 100 -3.52 -10.62 -6.37
C LYS A 100 -2.70 -11.21 -5.23
N PRO A 101 -3.33 -11.90 -4.26
CA PRO A 101 -2.59 -12.57 -3.21
C PRO A 101 -1.70 -13.68 -3.78
N GLY A 102 -0.44 -13.72 -3.34
CA GLY A 102 0.55 -14.73 -3.73
C GLY A 102 1.29 -15.32 -2.52
N PRO A 103 2.02 -16.43 -2.69
CA PRO A 103 2.70 -17.13 -1.59
C PRO A 103 3.56 -16.23 -0.68
N LEU A 104 4.35 -15.30 -1.26
CA LEU A 104 5.19 -14.40 -0.48
C LEU A 104 4.39 -13.38 0.32
N THR A 105 3.21 -12.99 -0.15
CA THR A 105 2.36 -12.01 0.53
C THR A 105 1.75 -12.57 1.81
N TRP A 106 1.60 -13.90 1.90
CA TRP A 106 1.04 -14.58 3.07
C TRP A 106 1.93 -14.47 4.32
N ILE A 107 3.23 -14.30 4.14
CA ILE A 107 4.22 -14.21 5.23
C ILE A 107 4.63 -12.76 5.53
N LEU A 108 4.14 -11.78 4.78
CA LEU A 108 4.48 -10.38 5.00
C LEU A 108 3.65 -9.77 6.13
N PRO A 109 4.26 -8.89 6.95
CA PRO A 109 3.54 -8.22 8.02
C PRO A 109 2.50 -7.25 7.43
N ARG A 110 1.28 -7.36 7.95
CA ARG A 110 0.18 -6.44 7.66
C ARG A 110 0.02 -5.46 8.82
N LYS A 111 -0.34 -4.22 8.50
CA LYS A 111 -0.65 -3.19 9.49
C LYS A 111 -2.05 -2.67 9.28
N LYS A 112 -2.66 -2.17 10.35
CA LYS A 112 -3.92 -1.44 10.26
C LYS A 112 -3.66 -0.13 9.52
N SER A 113 -4.45 0.13 8.49
CA SER A 113 -4.50 1.36 7.69
C SER A 113 -5.96 1.81 7.60
N GLN A 114 -6.19 2.92 6.90
CA GLN A 114 -7.50 3.56 6.83
C GLN A 114 -7.70 4.25 5.48
N ASN A 115 -8.95 4.35 5.07
CA ASN A 115 -9.42 5.26 4.04
C ASN A 115 -10.29 6.33 4.71
N VAL A 116 -10.30 7.52 4.11
CA VAL A 116 -11.23 8.59 4.45
C VAL A 116 -11.89 9.10 3.18
N TRP A 117 -13.21 9.14 3.19
CA TRP A 117 -14.00 9.54 2.02
C TRP A 117 -15.24 10.31 2.44
N GLY A 118 -15.78 11.11 1.51
CA GLY A 118 -16.96 11.93 1.73
C GLY A 118 -18.03 11.70 0.66
N VAL A 119 -19.30 11.80 1.03
CA VAL A 119 -20.42 11.64 0.09
C VAL A 119 -20.84 13.00 -0.48
N VAL A 120 -20.80 13.14 -1.80
CA VAL A 120 -21.44 14.24 -2.52
C VAL A 120 -22.72 13.71 -3.16
N ARG A 121 -23.89 14.27 -2.81
CA ARG A 121 -25.14 13.88 -3.47
C ARG A 121 -25.18 14.45 -4.88
N ALA A 122 -25.45 13.59 -5.86
CA ALA A 122 -25.74 14.05 -7.20
C ALA A 122 -27.00 14.93 -7.17
N LYS A 123 -26.92 16.11 -7.80
CA LYS A 123 -28.14 16.88 -8.11
C LYS A 123 -28.83 16.16 -9.28
N ILE A 124 -29.90 15.45 -8.98
CA ILE A 124 -30.83 14.98 -10.02
C ILE A 124 -31.47 16.25 -10.58
N LYS A 125 -31.22 16.53 -11.87
CA LYS A 125 -31.90 17.60 -12.61
C LYS A 125 -33.31 17.16 -12.98
#